data_AF-A0A7H0HQQ3-F1
#
_entry.id   AF-A0A7H0HQQ3-F1
#
_cell.length_a   1.000
_cell.length_b   1.000
_cell.length_c   1.000
_cell.angle_alpha   90.00
_cell.angle_beta   90.00
_cell.angle_gamma   90.00
#
_symmetry.space_group_name_H-M   'P 1'
#
loop_
_entity.id
_entity.type
_entity.pdbx_description
1 polymer ?
#
loop_
_entity_poly.entity_id
_entity_poly.type
_entity_poly.pdbx_seq_one_letter_code
_entity_poly.pdbx_strand_id
1 'polypeptide(L)'
;MSVLPLVFTSGWASGINAYAVVLLLGVFGATGISDEVPEALQRTDVLIAAAVLFLCEAVADKIPYVDSIWDSVHTVIRPVTGAVVAALIAGQSGSLPELAAGAVGGSTALVSHLVKAGTRMAVNTSPEPLSNIGVSLAEDLGVAGLITFAMFHPVAAAVIAACLLLAGVVTVVFLASRIRRFLRRRAQRREERRLAGEGVRHGPRR
;
A
#
# COMPACT_ATOMS: atom_id res chain seq x y z
N MET A 1 5.56 18.28 20.18
CA MET A 1 4.54 17.22 19.97
C MET A 1 5.27 15.98 19.45
N SER A 2 4.83 14.77 19.79
CA SER A 2 5.46 13.55 19.24
C SER A 2 5.18 13.46 17.73
N VAL A 3 6.20 13.18 16.91
CA VAL A 3 6.03 12.98 15.46
C VAL A 3 5.52 11.59 15.08
N LEU A 4 5.33 10.70 16.06
CA LEU A 4 4.87 9.34 15.83
C LEU A 4 3.59 9.24 14.98
N PRO A 5 2.55 10.10 15.18
CA PRO A 5 1.37 10.06 14.32
C PRO A 5 1.70 10.37 12.85
N LEU A 6 2.54 11.39 12.58
CA LEU A 6 2.95 11.74 11.23
C LEU A 6 3.83 10.65 10.61
N VAL A 7 4.73 10.04 11.38
CA VAL A 7 5.55 8.88 10.97
C VAL A 7 4.67 7.70 10.56
N PHE A 8 3.64 7.39 11.36
CA PHE A 8 2.72 6.31 11.05
C PHE A 8 1.88 6.62 9.80
N THR A 9 1.29 7.81 9.71
CA THR A 9 0.46 8.22 8.57
C THR A 9 1.27 8.28 7.26
N SER A 10 2.47 8.86 7.29
CA SER A 10 3.36 8.91 6.13
C SER A 10 3.84 7.52 5.71
N GLY A 11 4.08 6.62 6.67
CA GLY A 11 4.32 5.20 6.40
C GLY A 11 3.14 4.55 5.67
N TRP A 12 1.92 4.66 6.22
CA TRP A 12 0.71 4.15 5.58
C TRP A 12 0.53 4.66 4.14
N ALA A 13 0.66 5.97 3.96
CA ALA A 13 0.52 6.62 2.67
C ALA A 13 1.62 6.20 1.68
N SER A 14 2.85 5.99 2.15
CA SER A 14 3.97 5.56 1.31
C SER A 14 3.76 4.16 0.75
N GLY A 15 3.06 3.29 1.50
CA GLY A 15 2.62 1.99 1.03
C GLY A 15 1.61 2.06 -0.12
N ILE A 16 0.87 3.17 -0.27
CA ILE A 16 -0.09 3.38 -1.36
C ILE A 16 0.54 4.12 -2.53
N ASN A 17 1.18 5.26 -2.26
CA ASN A 17 1.91 6.11 -3.22
C ASN A 17 3.10 6.83 -2.54
N ALA A 18 4.28 6.23 -2.59
CA ALA A 18 5.49 6.78 -1.95
C ALA A 18 5.95 8.10 -2.59
N TYR A 19 5.75 8.23 -3.90
CA TYR A 19 6.15 9.41 -4.66
C TYR A 19 5.27 10.61 -4.33
N ALA A 20 3.95 10.40 -4.19
CA ALA A 20 3.03 11.42 -3.71
C ALA A 20 3.39 11.91 -2.30
N VAL A 21 3.76 11.00 -1.38
CA VAL A 21 4.18 11.39 -0.03
C VAL A 21 5.42 12.27 -0.05
N VAL A 22 6.48 11.86 -0.77
CA VAL A 22 7.71 12.65 -0.89
C VAL A 22 7.43 14.00 -1.54
N LEU A 23 6.65 14.02 -2.63
CA LEU A 23 6.31 15.24 -3.35
C LEU A 23 5.51 16.22 -2.47
N LEU A 24 4.46 15.74 -1.79
CA LEU A 24 3.59 16.59 -0.98
C LEU A 24 4.31 17.14 0.25
N LEU A 25 4.99 16.28 1.01
CA LEU A 25 5.78 16.72 2.16
C LEU A 25 6.85 17.73 1.71
N GLY A 26 7.61 17.39 0.67
CA GLY A 26 8.66 18.27 0.16
C GLY A 26 8.14 19.61 -0.34
N VAL A 27 6.98 19.65 -1.02
CA VAL A 27 6.31 20.91 -1.42
C VAL A 27 5.86 21.71 -0.20
N PHE A 28 5.29 21.08 0.84
CA PHE A 28 4.90 21.77 2.06
C PHE A 28 6.09 22.40 2.79
N GLY A 29 7.25 21.72 2.82
CA GLY A 29 8.48 22.31 3.33
C GLY A 29 8.98 23.47 2.45
N ALA A 30 9.13 23.23 1.14
CA ALA A 30 9.71 24.20 0.22
C ALA A 30 8.88 25.49 0.05
N THR A 31 7.57 25.42 0.32
CA THR A 31 6.66 26.59 0.27
C THR A 31 6.47 27.29 1.61
N GLY A 32 7.09 26.78 2.68
CA GLY A 32 6.95 27.33 4.03
C GLY A 32 5.58 27.05 4.69
N ILE A 33 4.84 26.05 4.20
CA ILE A 33 3.60 25.59 4.85
C ILE A 33 3.91 24.91 6.18
N SER A 34 5.06 24.23 6.28
CA SER A 34 5.52 23.62 7.52
C SER A 34 7.04 23.55 7.60
N ASP A 35 7.59 24.12 8.67
CA ASP A 35 9.01 24.04 9.00
C ASP A 35 9.41 22.68 9.62
N GLU A 36 8.44 21.80 9.86
CA GLU A 36 8.66 20.46 10.42
C GLU A 36 9.09 19.44 9.35
N VAL A 37 9.05 19.81 8.06
CA VAL A 37 9.46 18.96 6.95
C VAL A 37 10.99 18.94 6.82
N PRO A 38 11.64 17.76 6.79
CA PRO A 38 13.09 17.66 6.63
C PRO A 38 13.60 18.27 5.31
N GLU A 39 14.69 19.05 5.36
CA GLU A 39 15.30 19.72 4.19
C GLU A 39 15.61 18.75 3.04
N ALA A 40 15.99 17.52 3.36
CA ALA A 40 16.28 16.48 2.38
C ALA A 40 15.11 16.19 1.42
N LEU A 41 13.86 16.33 1.88
CA LEU A 41 12.66 16.13 1.05
C LEU A 41 12.32 17.37 0.20
N GLN A 42 12.82 18.54 0.58
CA GLN A 42 12.52 19.81 -0.08
C GLN A 42 13.43 20.08 -1.29
N ARG A 43 14.50 19.30 -1.46
CA ARG A 43 15.46 19.49 -2.55
C ARG A 43 14.78 19.41 -3.92
N THR A 44 15.09 20.36 -4.80
CA THR A 44 14.46 20.47 -6.12
C THR A 44 14.63 19.21 -6.97
N ASP A 45 15.79 18.56 -6.92
CA ASP A 45 16.06 17.31 -7.64
C ASP A 45 15.22 16.13 -7.10
N VAL A 46 15.03 16.04 -5.79
CA VAL A 46 14.15 15.05 -5.15
C VAL A 46 12.69 15.29 -5.55
N LEU A 47 12.23 16.55 -5.54
CA LEU A 47 10.87 16.90 -5.96
C LEU A 47 10.62 16.58 -7.43
N ILE A 48 11.56 16.88 -8.32
CA ILE A 48 11.46 16.53 -9.75
C ILE A 48 11.39 15.01 -9.92
N ALA A 49 12.28 14.26 -9.26
CA ALA A 49 12.26 12.80 -9.34
C ALA A 49 10.94 12.21 -8.81
N ALA A 50 10.45 12.70 -7.66
CA ALA A 50 9.18 12.28 -7.09
C ALA A 50 8.00 12.61 -8.00
N ALA A 51 7.98 13.80 -8.62
CA ALA A 51 6.93 14.18 -9.57
C ALA A 51 6.92 13.29 -10.81
N VAL A 52 8.08 13.00 -11.39
CA VAL A 52 8.19 12.09 -12.55
C VAL A 52 7.73 10.68 -12.18
N LEU A 53 8.20 10.14 -11.06
CA LEU A 53 7.82 8.80 -10.61
C LEU A 53 6.34 8.71 -10.22
N PHE A 54 5.77 9.76 -9.65
CA PHE A 54 4.33 9.87 -9.41
C PHE A 54 3.53 9.83 -10.72
N LEU A 55 3.96 10.56 -11.76
CA LEU A 55 3.32 10.50 -13.07
C LEU A 55 3.46 9.12 -13.72
N CYS A 56 4.63 8.49 -13.62
CA CYS A 56 4.85 7.12 -14.09
C CYS A 56 3.91 6.14 -13.38
N GLU A 57 3.78 6.22 -12.06
CA GLU A 57 2.86 5.39 -11.28
C GLU A 57 1.41 5.60 -11.71
N ALA A 58 0.99 6.86 -11.83
CA ALA A 58 -0.36 7.21 -12.28
C ALA A 58 -0.68 6.65 -13.68
N VAL A 59 0.32 6.52 -14.56
CA VAL A 59 0.15 5.88 -15.88
C VAL A 59 0.17 4.35 -15.75
N ALA A 60 1.12 3.79 -15.01
CA ALA A 60 1.29 2.35 -14.81
C ALA A 60 0.02 1.70 -14.23
N ASP A 61 -0.61 2.35 -13.26
CA ASP A 61 -1.85 1.91 -12.60
C ASP A 61 -3.04 1.72 -13.54
N LYS A 62 -3.00 2.32 -14.74
CA LYS A 62 -4.08 2.26 -15.73
C LYS A 62 -3.89 1.14 -16.75
N ILE A 63 -2.70 0.56 -16.83
CA ILE A 63 -2.38 -0.48 -17.81
C ILE A 63 -2.36 -1.83 -17.09
N PRO A 64 -3.29 -2.76 -17.42
CA PRO A 64 -3.31 -4.08 -16.81
C PRO A 64 -1.97 -4.80 -16.96
N TYR A 65 -1.58 -5.56 -15.94
CA TYR A 65 -0.30 -6.28 -15.82
C TYR A 65 0.92 -5.39 -15.59
N VAL A 66 0.98 -4.20 -16.19
CA VAL A 66 2.03 -3.20 -15.89
C VAL A 66 1.91 -2.76 -14.43
N ASP A 67 0.70 -2.52 -13.96
CA ASP A 67 0.37 -2.26 -12.55
C ASP A 67 0.96 -3.33 -11.60
N SER A 68 0.83 -4.61 -11.97
CA SER A 68 1.24 -5.74 -11.15
C SER A 68 2.77 -5.88 -11.12
N ILE A 69 3.44 -5.61 -12.25
CA ILE A 69 4.91 -5.56 -12.32
C ILE A 69 5.42 -4.38 -11.49
N TRP A 70 4.78 -3.21 -11.63
CA TRP A 70 5.07 -2.03 -10.84
C TRP A 70 4.97 -2.33 -9.34
N ASP A 71 3.84 -2.89 -8.89
CA ASP A 71 3.61 -3.27 -7.49
C ASP A 71 4.62 -4.33 -6.99
N SER A 72 5.06 -5.24 -7.85
CA SER A 72 6.08 -6.24 -7.48
C SER A 72 7.41 -5.58 -7.12
N VAL A 73 7.88 -4.66 -7.95
CA VAL A 73 9.10 -3.87 -7.68
C VAL A 73 8.92 -3.03 -6.40
N HIS A 74 7.74 -2.45 -6.24
CA HIS A 74 7.42 -1.55 -5.13
C HIS A 74 7.20 -2.24 -3.78
N THR A 75 7.16 -3.58 -3.76
CA THR A 75 7.19 -4.36 -2.53
C THR A 75 8.46 -4.12 -1.71
N VAL A 76 9.56 -3.70 -2.35
CA VAL A 76 10.79 -3.29 -1.67
C VAL A 76 10.91 -1.76 -1.59
N ILE A 77 10.63 -1.06 -2.69
CA ILE A 77 10.83 0.40 -2.76
C ILE A 77 9.96 1.13 -1.74
N ARG A 78 8.66 0.81 -1.62
CA ARG A 78 7.75 1.57 -0.75
C ARG A 78 8.08 1.41 0.74
N PRO A 79 8.36 0.20 1.28
CA PRO A 79 8.81 0.07 2.67
C PRO A 79 10.10 0.83 2.94
N VAL A 80 11.07 0.79 2.01
CA VAL A 80 12.32 1.54 2.16
C VAL A 80 12.06 3.04 2.16
N THR A 81 11.28 3.55 1.21
CA THR A 81 10.93 4.99 1.17
C THR A 81 10.16 5.41 2.41
N GLY A 82 9.18 4.62 2.85
CA GLY A 82 8.41 4.89 4.09
C GLY A 82 9.30 4.90 5.34
N ALA A 83 10.28 3.99 5.42
CA ALA A 83 11.26 3.98 6.50
C ALA A 83 12.16 5.22 6.47
N VAL A 84 12.66 5.60 5.29
CA VAL A 84 13.53 6.78 5.12
C VAL A 84 12.78 8.07 5.45
N VAL A 85 11.57 8.26 4.92
CA VAL A 85 10.73 9.44 5.22
C VAL A 85 10.47 9.54 6.72
N ALA A 86 10.11 8.43 7.38
CA ALA A 86 9.88 8.41 8.82
C ALA A 86 11.14 8.72 9.63
N ALA A 87 12.29 8.16 9.25
CA ALA A 87 13.57 8.44 9.91
C ALA A 87 13.96 9.92 9.78
N LEU A 88 13.78 10.52 8.59
CA LEU A 88 14.05 11.94 8.36
C LEU A 88 13.15 12.84 9.22
N ILE A 89 11.84 12.56 9.27
CA ILE A 89 10.89 13.31 10.12
C ILE A 89 11.28 13.20 11.60
N ALA A 90 11.65 12.00 12.04
CA ALA A 90 12.09 11.77 13.41
C ALA A 90 13.38 12.54 13.76
N GLY A 91 14.39 12.47 12.89
CA GLY A 91 15.66 13.18 13.04
C GLY A 91 15.49 14.70 13.10
N GLN A 92 14.63 15.27 12.26
CA GLN A 92 14.29 16.70 12.29
C GLN A 92 13.66 17.12 13.63
N SER A 93 12.78 16.27 14.19
CA SER A 93 12.06 16.60 15.42
C SER A 93 12.85 16.34 16.71
N GLY A 94 13.81 15.42 16.69
CA GLY A 94 14.50 14.88 17.87
C GLY A 94 13.60 14.12 18.86
N SER A 95 12.31 13.91 18.56
CA SER A 95 11.32 13.39 19.52
C SER A 95 11.18 11.87 19.54
N LEU A 96 11.75 11.18 18.54
CA LEU A 96 11.69 9.73 18.38
C LEU A 96 13.03 9.22 17.81
N PRO A 97 13.58 8.07 18.24
CA PRO A 97 14.76 7.50 17.61
C PRO A 97 14.51 7.20 16.13
N GLU A 98 15.42 7.60 15.25
CA GLU A 98 15.30 7.43 13.79
C GLU A 98 15.08 5.96 13.39
N LEU A 99 15.75 5.03 14.07
CA LEU A 99 15.59 3.59 13.83
C LEU A 99 14.18 3.11 14.17
N ALA A 100 13.61 3.58 15.29
CA ALA A 100 12.25 3.23 15.69
C ALA A 100 11.23 3.84 14.73
N ALA A 101 11.45 5.10 14.32
CA ALA A 101 10.62 5.77 13.34
C ALA A 101 10.65 5.05 11.99
N GLY A 102 11.85 4.71 11.49
CA GLY A 102 12.03 3.97 10.25
C GLY A 102 11.37 2.59 10.29
N ALA A 103 11.47 1.88 11.42
CA ALA A 103 10.78 0.61 11.60
C ALA A 103 9.25 0.77 11.54
N VAL A 104 8.69 1.79 12.19
CA VAL A 104 7.25 2.08 12.15
C VAL A 104 6.82 2.48 10.74
N GLY A 105 7.50 3.45 10.12
CA GLY A 105 7.18 3.95 8.79
C GLY A 105 7.28 2.86 7.73
N GLY A 106 8.38 2.10 7.71
CA GLY A 106 8.62 1.03 6.75
C GLY A 106 7.70 -0.17 6.91
N SER A 107 7.44 -0.62 8.14
CA SER A 107 6.49 -1.72 8.37
C SER A 107 5.06 -1.32 8.04
N THR A 108 4.64 -0.10 8.38
CA THR A 108 3.31 0.43 8.01
C THR A 108 3.17 0.55 6.50
N ALA A 109 4.21 1.04 5.81
CA ALA A 109 4.26 1.09 4.35
C ALA A 109 4.17 -0.30 3.71
N LEU A 110 4.88 -1.30 4.25
CA LEU A 110 4.80 -2.67 3.77
C LEU A 110 3.38 -3.24 3.90
N VAL A 111 2.76 -3.14 5.08
CA VAL A 111 1.40 -3.67 5.28
C VAL A 111 0.40 -2.95 4.38
N SER A 112 0.52 -1.63 4.25
CA SER A 112 -0.35 -0.84 3.38
C SER A 112 -0.18 -1.21 1.89
N HIS A 113 1.07 -1.41 1.44
CA HIS A 113 1.34 -1.90 0.08
C HIS A 113 0.76 -3.29 -0.18
N LEU A 114 0.89 -4.21 0.78
CA LEU A 114 0.28 -5.55 0.67
C LEU A 114 -1.25 -5.49 0.60
N VAL A 115 -1.88 -4.52 1.26
CA VAL A 115 -3.32 -4.26 1.12
C VAL A 115 -3.65 -3.76 -0.28
N LYS A 116 -2.89 -2.78 -0.83
CA LYS A 116 -3.04 -2.28 -2.20
C LYS A 116 -2.89 -3.41 -3.22
N ALA A 117 -1.78 -4.13 -3.20
CA ALA A 117 -1.51 -5.25 -4.10
C ALA A 117 -2.58 -6.34 -3.99
N GLY A 118 -3.04 -6.68 -2.78
CA GLY A 118 -4.12 -7.63 -2.55
C GLY A 118 -5.47 -7.17 -3.12
N THR A 119 -5.75 -5.87 -3.05
CA THR A 119 -6.95 -5.26 -3.65
C THR A 119 -6.86 -5.29 -5.18
N ARG A 120 -5.70 -4.95 -5.75
CA ARG A 120 -5.45 -5.02 -7.20
C ARG A 120 -5.60 -6.43 -7.74
N MET A 121 -5.14 -7.45 -7.02
CA MET A 121 -5.39 -8.85 -7.38
C MET A 121 -6.89 -9.18 -7.47
N ALA A 122 -7.72 -8.61 -6.60
CA ALA A 122 -9.17 -8.82 -6.65
C ALA A 122 -9.81 -8.05 -7.81
N VAL A 123 -9.43 -6.79 -8.03
CA VAL A 123 -9.96 -5.94 -9.11
C VAL A 123 -9.58 -6.50 -10.48
N ASN A 124 -8.33 -6.95 -10.65
CA ASN A 124 -7.83 -7.51 -11.91
C ASN A 124 -8.40 -8.89 -12.28
N THR A 125 -9.26 -9.49 -11.44
CA THR A 125 -10.00 -10.70 -11.84
C THR A 125 -10.99 -10.43 -12.98
N SER A 126 -11.47 -9.19 -13.12
CA SER A 126 -12.23 -8.70 -14.28
C SER A 126 -11.69 -7.30 -14.63
N PRO A 127 -10.74 -7.19 -15.58
CA PRO A 127 -10.07 -5.93 -15.88
C PRO A 127 -11.02 -4.97 -16.60
N GLU A 128 -11.77 -4.19 -15.81
CA GLU A 128 -12.62 -3.11 -16.30
C GLU A 128 -11.87 -1.77 -16.15
N PRO A 129 -11.59 -1.06 -17.26
CA PRO A 129 -10.79 0.16 -17.23
C PRO A 129 -11.29 1.22 -16.22
N LEU A 130 -12.61 1.36 -16.08
CA LEU A 130 -13.23 2.31 -15.15
C LEU A 130 -12.94 1.97 -13.69
N SER A 131 -12.96 0.69 -13.32
CA SER A 131 -12.67 0.23 -11.96
C SER A 131 -11.21 0.48 -11.59
N ASN A 132 -10.27 0.20 -12.49
CA ASN A 132 -8.85 0.46 -12.27
C ASN A 132 -8.54 1.95 -12.13
N ILE A 133 -9.15 2.78 -12.99
CA ILE A 133 -9.01 4.24 -12.89
C ILE A 133 -9.61 4.75 -11.58
N GLY A 134 -10.81 4.32 -11.23
CA GLY A 134 -11.50 4.75 -10.01
C GLY A 134 -10.72 4.40 -8.74
N VAL A 135 -10.19 3.17 -8.66
CA VAL A 135 -9.38 2.72 -7.52
C VAL A 135 -8.07 3.51 -7.44
N SER A 136 -7.33 3.64 -8.55
CA SER A 136 -6.08 4.42 -8.60
C SER A 136 -6.28 5.88 -8.21
N LEU A 137 -7.33 6.54 -8.73
CA LEU A 137 -7.64 7.91 -8.35
C LEU A 137 -8.04 8.05 -6.88
N ALA A 138 -8.80 7.09 -6.35
CA ALA A 138 -9.17 7.10 -4.93
C ALA A 138 -7.95 6.91 -4.02
N GLU A 139 -6.99 6.06 -4.44
CA GLU A 139 -5.71 5.88 -3.76
C GLU A 139 -4.90 7.18 -3.75
N ASP A 140 -4.70 7.81 -4.90
CA ASP A 140 -3.90 9.05 -5.03
C ASP A 140 -4.53 10.22 -4.27
N LEU A 141 -5.84 10.44 -4.43
CA LEU A 141 -6.56 11.49 -3.71
C LEU A 141 -6.64 11.21 -2.21
N GLY A 142 -6.77 9.93 -1.83
CA GLY A 142 -6.74 9.51 -0.43
C GLY A 142 -5.39 9.79 0.23
N VAL A 143 -4.28 9.45 -0.45
CA VAL A 143 -2.93 9.79 0.01
C VAL A 143 -2.76 11.31 0.10
N ALA A 144 -3.13 12.05 -0.95
CA ALA A 144 -2.96 13.49 -0.97
C ALA A 144 -3.76 14.19 0.12
N GLY A 145 -5.03 13.82 0.26
CA GLY A 145 -5.91 14.35 1.29
C GLY A 145 -5.42 14.00 2.70
N LEU A 146 -5.01 12.76 2.95
CA LEU A 146 -4.61 12.34 4.29
C LEU A 146 -3.26 12.92 4.71
N ILE A 147 -2.28 13.01 3.80
CA ILE A 147 -0.99 13.68 4.09
C ILE A 147 -1.20 15.17 4.35
N THR A 148 -2.00 15.85 3.52
CA THR A 148 -2.34 17.25 3.74
C THR A 148 -3.01 17.45 5.10
N PHE A 149 -3.99 16.60 5.44
CA PHE A 149 -4.67 16.64 6.72
C PHE A 149 -3.74 16.34 7.90
N ALA A 150 -2.78 15.43 7.73
CA ALA A 150 -1.81 15.08 8.77
C ALA A 150 -0.90 16.25 9.18
N MET A 151 -0.63 17.20 8.28
CA MET A 151 0.15 18.39 8.60
C MET A 151 -0.54 19.30 9.62
N PHE A 152 -1.87 19.32 9.62
CA PHE A 152 -2.66 20.18 10.52
C PHE A 152 -3.24 19.40 11.71
N HIS A 153 -3.54 18.12 11.52
CA HIS A 153 -4.20 17.27 12.51
C HIS A 153 -3.55 15.88 12.59
N PRO A 154 -2.28 15.77 13.04
CA PRO A 154 -1.47 14.57 12.93
C PRO A 154 -2.08 13.35 13.66
N VAL A 155 -2.64 13.56 14.85
CA VAL A 155 -3.28 12.48 15.63
C VAL A 155 -4.54 11.96 14.94
N ALA A 156 -5.40 12.85 14.44
CA ALA A 156 -6.62 12.44 13.74
C ALA A 156 -6.29 11.72 12.43
N ALA A 157 -5.30 12.20 11.68
CA ALA A 157 -4.85 11.54 10.46
C ALA A 157 -4.27 10.14 10.74
N ALA A 158 -3.54 9.95 11.85
CA ALA A 158 -3.05 8.63 12.24
C ALA A 158 -4.17 7.67 12.63
N VAL A 159 -5.21 8.14 13.32
CA VAL A 159 -6.41 7.33 13.60
C VAL A 159 -7.09 6.90 12.32
N ILE A 160 -7.29 7.83 11.36
CA ILE A 160 -7.88 7.52 10.06
C ILE A 160 -7.02 6.49 9.31
N ALA A 161 -5.70 6.70 9.22
CA ALA A 161 -4.77 5.77 8.60
C ALA A 161 -4.85 4.37 9.24
N ALA A 162 -4.92 4.30 10.58
CA ALA A 162 -5.01 3.03 11.30
C ALA A 162 -6.33 2.30 11.01
N CYS A 163 -7.45 3.02 10.98
CA CYS A 163 -8.74 2.47 10.61
C CYS A 163 -8.76 1.95 9.16
N LEU A 164 -8.22 2.72 8.21
CA LEU A 164 -8.12 2.31 6.80
C LEU A 164 -7.22 1.09 6.63
N LEU A 165 -6.05 1.08 7.29
CA LEU A 165 -5.14 -0.05 7.27
C LEU A 165 -5.78 -1.31 7.84
N LEU A 166 -6.44 -1.20 8.99
CA LEU A 166 -7.13 -2.32 9.62
C LEU A 166 -8.26 -2.85 8.73
N ALA A 167 -9.10 -1.98 8.18
CA ALA A 167 -10.18 -2.35 7.28
C ALA A 167 -9.66 -3.06 6.01
N GLY A 168 -8.57 -2.53 5.43
CA GLY A 168 -7.89 -3.14 4.29
C GLY A 168 -7.33 -4.52 4.59
N VAL A 169 -6.60 -4.67 5.70
CA VAL A 169 -6.04 -5.96 6.15
C VAL A 169 -7.16 -6.98 6.38
N VAL A 170 -8.21 -6.59 7.11
CA VAL A 170 -9.37 -7.46 7.37
C VAL A 170 -10.01 -7.92 6.06
N THR A 171 -10.19 -7.00 5.11
CA THR A 171 -10.81 -7.29 3.80
C THR A 171 -9.96 -8.28 3.00
N VAL A 172 -8.66 -8.02 2.84
CA VAL A 172 -7.75 -8.90 2.08
C VAL A 172 -7.63 -10.27 2.72
N VAL A 173 -7.47 -10.34 4.04
CA VAL A 173 -7.39 -11.62 4.78
C VAL A 173 -8.70 -12.39 4.66
N PHE A 174 -9.84 -11.72 4.80
CA PHE A 174 -11.16 -12.32 4.65
C PHE A 174 -11.33 -12.92 3.24
N LEU A 175 -11.08 -12.15 2.18
CA LEU A 175 -11.19 -12.62 0.80
C LEU A 175 -10.24 -13.79 0.52
N ALA A 176 -8.97 -13.67 0.93
CA ALA A 176 -7.99 -14.74 0.77
C ALA A 176 -8.40 -16.02 1.52
N SER A 177 -9.04 -15.90 2.70
CA SER A 177 -9.57 -17.05 3.44
C SER A 177 -10.73 -17.74 2.69
N ARG A 178 -11.62 -16.97 2.06
CA ARG A 178 -12.79 -17.49 1.33
C ARG A 178 -12.35 -18.20 0.05
N ILE A 179 -11.41 -17.62 -0.69
CA ILE A 179 -10.83 -18.22 -1.89
C ILE A 179 -10.14 -19.54 -1.54
N ARG A 180 -9.27 -19.55 -0.52
CA ARG A 180 -8.58 -20.77 -0.06
C ARG A 180 -9.56 -21.88 0.36
N ARG A 181 -10.62 -21.53 1.08
CA ARG A 181 -11.68 -22.50 1.46
C ARG A 181 -12.41 -23.07 0.25
N PHE A 182 -12.73 -22.25 -0.75
CA PHE A 182 -13.38 -22.69 -1.98
C PHE A 182 -12.49 -23.65 -2.79
N LEU A 183 -11.21 -23.30 -2.97
CA LEU A 183 -10.25 -24.14 -3.69
C LEU A 183 -10.05 -25.50 -3.01
N ARG A 184 -9.96 -25.53 -1.67
CA ARG A 184 -9.88 -26.79 -0.90
C ARG A 184 -11.10 -27.69 -1.12
N ARG A 185 -12.31 -27.12 -1.04
CA ARG A 185 -13.57 -27.87 -1.31
C ARG A 185 -13.63 -28.40 -2.73
N ARG A 186 -13.13 -27.64 -3.71
CA ARG A 186 -13.09 -28.06 -5.12
C ARG A 186 -12.07 -29.18 -5.34
N ALA A 187 -10.93 -29.15 -4.65
CA ALA A 187 -9.94 -30.23 -4.69
C ALA A 187 -10.51 -31.53 -4.12
N GLN A 188 -11.16 -31.47 -2.95
CA GLN A 188 -11.81 -32.64 -2.32
C GLN A 188 -12.87 -33.27 -3.24
N ARG A 189 -13.75 -32.47 -3.85
CA ARG A 189 -14.76 -32.97 -4.80
C ARG A 189 -14.16 -33.61 -6.05
N ARG A 190 -12.98 -33.17 -6.49
CA ARG A 190 -12.28 -33.77 -7.63
C ARG A 190 -11.69 -35.13 -7.25
N GLU A 191 -11.20 -35.27 -6.03
CA GLU A 191 -10.65 -36.51 -5.50
C GLU A 191 -11.74 -37.56 -5.26
N GLU A 192 -12.86 -37.18 -4.63
CA GLU A 192 -14.04 -38.03 -4.48
C GLU A 192 -14.57 -38.56 -5.82
N ARG A 193 -14.61 -37.71 -6.87
CA ARG A 193 -15.01 -38.13 -8.22
C ARG A 193 -14.01 -39.08 -8.88
N ARG A 194 -12.71 -38.91 -8.63
CA ARG A 194 -11.67 -39.83 -9.15
C ARG A 194 -11.82 -41.21 -8.51
N LEU A 195 -11.93 -41.26 -7.18
CA LEU A 195 -12.13 -42.51 -6.43
C LEU A 195 -13.42 -43.23 -6.84
N ALA A 196 -14.52 -42.50 -7.03
CA ALA A 196 -15.77 -43.06 -7.53
C ALA A 196 -15.65 -43.62 -8.97
N GLY A 197 -14.86 -42.98 -9.85
CA GLY A 197 -14.62 -43.45 -11.20
C GLY A 197 -13.71 -44.69 -11.29
N GLU A 198 -12.76 -44.83 -10.37
CA GLU A 198 -11.89 -46.01 -10.27
C GLU A 198 -12.66 -47.23 -9.72
N GLY A 199 -13.53 -47.03 -8.72
CA GLY A 199 -14.38 -48.09 -8.18
C GLY A 199 -15.33 -48.73 -9.21
N VAL A 200 -15.79 -47.96 -10.20
CA VAL A 200 -16.63 -48.47 -11.31
C VAL A 200 -15.82 -49.31 -12.31
N ARG A 201 -14.52 -49.07 -12.49
CA ARG A 201 -13.66 -49.82 -13.42
C ARG A 201 -13.18 -51.17 -12.88
N HIS A 202 -13.30 -51.41 -11.58
CA HIS A 202 -12.89 -52.65 -10.91
C HIS A 202 -14.07 -53.43 -10.30
N GLY A 203 -15.30 -53.17 -10.75
CA GLY A 203 -16.45 -54.00 -10.42
C GLY A 203 -16.20 -55.47 -10.77
N PRO A 204 -16.69 -56.42 -9.96
CA PRO A 204 -16.33 -57.84 -10.07
C PRO A 204 -16.72 -58.36 -11.46
N ARG A 205 -15.71 -58.76 -12.24
CA ARG A 205 -15.90 -59.57 -13.44
C ARG A 205 -16.45 -60.91 -12.94
N ARG A 206 -17.77 -61.09 -13.08
CA ARG A 206 -18.46 -62.35 -12.84
C ARG A 206 -17.94 -63.43 -13.78
#